data_AF-A0A8I0H2D6-F1
#
_entry.id   AF-A0A8I0H2D6-F1
#
_cell.length_a   1.000
_cell.length_b   1.000
_cell.length_c   1.000
_cell.angle_alpha   90.00
_cell.angle_beta   90.00
_cell.angle_gamma   90.00
#
_symmetry.space_group_name_H-M   'P 1'
#
loop_
_entity.id
_entity.type
_entity.pdbx_description
1 polymer ?
#
loop_
_entity_poly.entity_id
_entity_poly.type
_entity_poly.pdbx_seq_one_letter_code
_entity_poly.pdbx_strand_id
1 'polypeptide(L)'
;MFSSVNTCWTLVGAFLVYFMQAGFALCEAGFTRAKNTGNILMKNMMDFCIGTPCYWLIGFGLMFGGTGKSGAKVYVQSTQGIHFEDV
;
A
#
# COMPACT_ATOMS: atom_id res chain seq x y z
N MET A 1 -24.29 -3.59 -1.84
CA MET A 1 -23.82 -4.97 -2.14
C MET A 1 -22.48 -4.84 -2.85
N PHE A 2 -21.43 -5.49 -2.36
CA PHE A 2 -20.17 -5.55 -3.11
C PHE A 2 -20.38 -6.51 -4.28
N SER A 3 -20.16 -6.03 -5.51
CA SER A 3 -20.16 -6.90 -6.69
C SER A 3 -18.88 -7.73 -6.69
N SER A 4 -19.00 -9.06 -6.81
CA SER A 4 -17.86 -9.98 -6.84
C SER A 4 -16.84 -9.62 -7.91
N VAL A 5 -17.28 -8.98 -9.01
CA VAL A 5 -16.41 -8.46 -10.07
C VAL A 5 -15.51 -7.33 -9.58
N ASN A 6 -16.02 -6.41 -8.75
CA ASN A 6 -15.24 -5.30 -8.22
C ASN A 6 -14.17 -5.79 -7.23
N THR A 7 -14.51 -6.81 -6.43
CA THR A 7 -13.54 -7.48 -5.54
C THR A 7 -12.48 -8.20 -6.37
N CYS A 8 -12.87 -8.93 -7.41
CA CYS A 8 -11.93 -9.65 -8.29
C CYS A 8 -10.97 -8.68 -8.98
N TRP A 9 -11.49 -7.57 -9.54
CA TRP A 9 -10.67 -6.51 -10.15
C TRP A 9 -9.66 -5.91 -9.16
N THR A 10 -10.09 -5.65 -7.92
CA THR A 10 -9.21 -5.09 -6.88
C THR A 10 -8.14 -6.09 -6.46
N LEU A 11 -8.45 -7.38 -6.37
CA LEU A 11 -7.49 -8.44 -6.05
C LEU A 11 -6.46 -8.63 -7.18
N VAL A 12 -6.91 -8.58 -8.44
CA VAL A 12 -6.02 -8.62 -9.60
C VAL A 12 -5.09 -7.40 -9.61
N GLY A 13 -5.63 -6.20 -9.36
CA GLY A 13 -4.83 -4.99 -9.22
C GLY A 13 -3.79 -5.09 -8.09
N ALA A 14 -4.21 -5.60 -6.93
CA ALA A 14 -3.30 -5.82 -5.80
C ALA A 14 -2.18 -6.82 -6.13
N PHE A 15 -2.49 -7.91 -6.86
CA PHE A 15 -1.50 -8.89 -7.29
C PHE A 15 -0.46 -8.29 -8.27
N LEU A 16 -0.90 -7.48 -9.23
CA LEU A 16 -0.02 -6.80 -10.18
C LEU A 16 0.93 -5.82 -9.49
N VAL A 17 0.43 -5.05 -8.51
CA VAL A 17 1.25 -4.11 -7.72
C VAL A 17 2.24 -4.87 -6.83
N TYR A 18 1.82 -5.98 -6.24
CA TYR A 18 2.71 -6.82 -5.42
C TYR A 18 3.90 -7.33 -6.26
N PHE A 19 3.66 -7.74 -7.50
CA PHE A 19 4.71 -8.20 -8.41
C PHE A 19 5.71 -7.13 -8.88
N MET A 20 5.49 -5.85 -8.54
CA MET A 20 6.34 -4.73 -8.95
C MET A 20 7.77 -4.81 -8.41
N GLN A 21 7.95 -5.24 -7.15
CA GLN A 21 9.28 -5.37 -6.54
C GLN A 21 10.09 -6.52 -7.14
N ALA A 22 9.43 -7.64 -7.43
CA ALA A 22 10.05 -8.76 -8.15
C ALA A 22 10.39 -8.39 -9.60
N GLY A 23 9.55 -7.56 -10.24
CA GLY A 23 9.75 -7.10 -11.62
C GLY A 23 10.99 -6.22 -11.80
N PHE A 24 11.19 -5.21 -10.93
CA PHE A 24 12.39 -4.37 -10.99
C PHE A 24 13.66 -5.14 -10.64
N ALA A 25 13.60 -6.02 -9.64
CA ALA A 25 14.72 -6.87 -9.26
C ALA A 25 15.17 -7.81 -10.39
N LEU A 26 14.24 -8.35 -11.18
CA LEU A 26 14.54 -9.18 -12.35
C LEU A 26 15.23 -8.36 -13.46
N CYS A 27 14.79 -7.12 -13.69
CA CYS A 27 15.41 -6.20 -14.64
C CYS A 27 16.85 -5.81 -14.21
N GLU A 28 17.09 -5.52 -12.93
CA GLU A 28 18.43 -5.23 -12.39
C GLU A 28 19.34 -6.48 -12.41
N ALA A 29 18.76 -7.66 -12.22
CA ALA A 29 19.48 -8.92 -12.32
C ALA A 29 19.87 -9.26 -13.76
N GLY A 30 19.04 -8.90 -14.75
CA GLY A 30 19.25 -9.20 -16.17
C GLY A 30 20.47 -8.53 -16.82
N PHE A 31 20.95 -7.42 -16.26
CA PHE A 31 22.10 -6.66 -16.80
C PHE A 31 23.39 -6.82 -15.99
N THR A 32 23.41 -7.64 -14.93
CA THR A 32 24.56 -7.80 -14.04
C THR A 32 25.23 -9.16 -14.22
N ARG A 33 26.56 -9.24 -14.00
CA ARG A 33 27.34 -10.48 -14.14
C ARG A 33 26.86 -11.53 -13.11
N ALA A 34 26.49 -12.72 -13.58
CA ALA A 34 25.85 -13.80 -12.82
C ALA A 34 26.48 -14.16 -11.45
N LYS A 35 27.77 -13.88 -11.23
CA LYS A 35 28.46 -14.13 -9.95
C LYS A 35 28.05 -13.20 -8.80
N ASN A 36 27.48 -12.01 -9.06
CA ASN A 36 27.02 -11.09 -8.00
C ASN A 36 25.51 -10.78 -8.07
N THR A 37 24.87 -11.08 -9.20
CA THR A 37 23.43 -10.96 -9.44
C THR A 37 22.58 -11.67 -8.37
N GLY A 38 22.98 -12.88 -7.97
CA GLY A 38 22.27 -13.64 -6.94
C GLY A 38 22.25 -12.94 -5.58
N ASN A 39 23.32 -12.23 -5.21
CA ASN A 39 23.39 -11.55 -3.91
C ASN A 39 22.56 -10.25 -3.87
N ILE A 40 22.30 -9.63 -5.03
CA ILE A 40 21.44 -8.45 -5.16
C ILE A 40 19.96 -8.88 -5.24
N LEU A 41 19.67 -9.95 -5.98
CA LEU A 41 18.32 -10.51 -6.10
C LEU A 41 17.80 -11.03 -4.76
N MET A 42 18.64 -11.73 -3.99
CA MET A 42 18.24 -12.28 -2.69
C MET A 42 17.91 -11.19 -1.67
N LYS A 43 18.54 -10.01 -1.74
CA LYS A 43 18.16 -8.85 -0.90
C LYS A 43 16.80 -8.29 -1.31
N ASN A 44 16.59 -8.08 -2.61
CA ASN A 44 15.32 -7.59 -3.14
C ASN A 44 14.14 -8.54 -2.88
N MET A 45 14.36 -9.85 -2.93
CA MET A 45 13.32 -10.84 -2.60
C MET A 45 13.05 -10.93 -1.09
N MET A 46 14.06 -10.67 -0.25
CA MET A 46 13.90 -10.68 1.20
C MET A 46 13.02 -9.53 1.68
N ASP A 47 13.11 -8.36 1.04
CA ASP A 47 12.24 -7.22 1.33
C ASP A 47 10.76 -7.50 0.97
N PHE A 48 10.51 -8.26 -0.08
CA PHE A 48 9.16 -8.71 -0.46
C PHE A 48 8.58 -9.73 0.52
N CYS A 49 9.39 -10.71 0.96
CA CYS A 49 8.95 -11.77 1.87
C CYS A 49 8.76 -11.29 3.31
N ILE A 50 9.58 -10.34 3.78
CA ILE A 50 9.53 -9.81 5.15
C ILE A 50 8.62 -8.56 5.22
N GLY A 51 8.52 -7.78 4.15
CA GLY A 51 7.67 -6.58 4.09
C GLY A 51 6.19 -6.86 4.30
N THR A 52 5.67 -7.96 3.74
CA THR A 52 4.26 -8.36 3.88
C THR A 52 3.86 -8.71 5.31
N PRO A 53 4.55 -9.62 6.03
CA PRO A 53 4.24 -9.90 7.43
C PRO A 53 4.50 -8.69 8.34
N CYS A 54 5.52 -7.86 8.08
CA CYS A 54 5.75 -6.61 8.82
C CYS A 54 4.63 -5.58 8.63
N TYR A 55 4.13 -5.42 7.40
CA TYR A 55 2.98 -4.55 7.11
C TYR A 55 1.71 -5.07 7.79
N TRP A 56 1.49 -6.38 7.82
CA TRP A 56 0.34 -6.96 8.49
C TRP A 56 0.37 -6.75 10.01
N LEU A 57 1.53 -6.90 10.66
CA LEU A 57 1.68 -6.77 12.11
C LEU A 57 1.67 -5.33 12.62
N ILE A 58 2.32 -4.40 11.91
CA ILE A 58 2.54 -3.03 12.40
C ILE A 58 1.95 -2.00 11.43
N GLY A 59 2.13 -2.20 10.13
CA GLY A 59 1.69 -1.27 9.09
C GLY A 59 0.17 -1.06 9.05
N PHE A 60 -0.62 -2.13 9.19
CA PHE A 60 -2.08 -2.05 9.21
C PHE A 60 -2.59 -1.23 10.40
N GLY A 61 -1.96 -1.43 11.58
CA GLY A 61 -2.27 -0.67 12.79
C GLY A 61 -1.90 0.80 12.70
N LEU A 62 -0.79 1.15 12.05
CA LEU A 62 -0.37 2.54 11.88
C LEU A 62 -1.18 3.28 10.80
N MET A 63 -1.49 2.62 9.67
CA MET A 63 -2.15 3.26 8.53
C MET A 63 -3.66 3.47 8.76
N PHE A 64 -4.31 2.57 9.51
CA PHE A 64 -5.74 2.65 9.82
C PHE A 64 -6.04 2.95 11.30
N GLY A 65 -5.03 3.06 12.16
CA GLY A 65 -5.21 3.32 13.61
C GLY A 65 -5.59 4.76 13.97
N GLY A 66 -5.46 5.72 13.05
CA GLY A 66 -5.71 7.15 13.30
C GLY A 66 -7.19 7.57 13.29
N THR A 67 -8.10 6.74 12.78
CA THR A 67 -9.54 7.08 12.65
C THR A 67 -10.30 6.98 13.98
N GLY A 68 -9.62 6.67 15.09
CA GLY A 68 -10.27 6.38 16.36
C GLY A 68 -10.73 7.58 17.19
N LYS A 69 -9.99 8.70 17.29
CA LYS A 69 -10.27 9.71 18.36
C LYS A 69 -10.02 11.19 18.06
N SER A 70 -9.29 11.59 17.01
CA SER A 70 -8.90 13.01 16.85
C SER A 70 -9.24 13.67 15.51
N GLY A 71 -9.58 12.91 14.46
CA GLY A 71 -9.93 13.47 13.14
C GLY A 71 -11.42 13.84 12.97
N ALA A 72 -12.33 13.10 13.61
CA ALA A 72 -13.78 13.33 13.43
C ALA A 72 -14.28 14.65 14.03
N LYS A 73 -13.58 15.20 15.03
CA LYS A 73 -13.92 16.50 15.64
C LYS A 73 -13.51 17.69 14.77
N VAL A 74 -12.54 17.53 13.86
CA VAL A 74 -12.06 18.61 12.99
C VAL A 74 -12.99 18.83 11.78
N TYR A 75 -13.50 17.77 11.16
CA TYR A 75 -14.46 17.90 10.05
C TYR A 75 -15.88 18.30 10.51
N VAL A 76 -16.28 17.98 11.74
CA VAL A 76 -17.62 18.30 12.26
C VAL A 76 -17.76 19.75 12.74
N GLN A 77 -16.67 20.43 13.13
CA GLN A 77 -16.72 21.85 13.51
C GLN A 77 -16.82 22.79 12.31
N SER A 78 -16.26 22.41 11.14
CA SER A 78 -16.22 23.28 9.95
C SER A 78 -17.56 23.40 9.21
N THR A 79 -18.49 22.46 9.37
CA THR A 79 -19.78 22.43 8.64
C THR A 79 -20.90 23.20 9.37
N GLN A 80 -20.66 23.73 10.56
CA GLN A 80 -21.67 24.48 11.34
C GLN A 80 -21.45 26.01 11.33
N GLY A 81 -20.54 26.52 10.50
CA GLY A 81 -20.17 27.93 10.44
C GLY A 81 -20.44 28.65 9.12
N ILE A 82 -21.08 28.02 8.13
CA ILE A 82 -21.49 28.66 6.88
C ILE A 82 -22.94 29.13 7.00
N HIS A 83 -23.09 30.35 7.51
CA HIS A 83 -24.34 31.09 7.47
C HIS A 83 -24.62 31.54 6.04
N PHE A 84 -25.81 31.19 5.54
CA PHE A 84 -26.38 31.66 4.29
C PHE A 84 -26.95 33.07 4.48
N GLU A 85 -26.13 34.09 4.25
CA GLU A 85 -26.56 35.46 3.95
C GLU A 85 -25.67 35.91 2.78
N ASP A 86 -26.29 36.37 1.69
CA ASP A 86 -25.67 36.91 0.44
C ASP A 86 -25.55 36.00 -0.81
N VAL A 87 -26.65 35.35 -1.23
CA VAL A 87 -26.98 35.17 -2.67
C VAL A 87 -28.48 35.03 -2.91
#